data_AF-A0A9X8ZZ40-F1
#
_entry.id   AF-A0A9X8ZZ40-F1
#
_cell.length_a   1.000
_cell.length_b   1.000
_cell.length_c   1.000
_cell.angle_alpha   90.00
_cell.angle_beta   90.00
_cell.angle_gamma   90.00
#
_symmetry.space_group_name_H-M   'P 1'
#
loop_
_entity.id
_entity.type
_entity.pdbx_description
1 polymer ?
#
loop_
_entity_poly.entity_id
_entity_poly.type
_entity_poly.pdbx_seq_one_letter_code
_entity_poly.pdbx_strand_id
1 'polypeptide(L)' 'PSNKLYKSLDYQEVGTIPGYAISPNGKLDATVIYYKNI' A
#
# COMPACT_ATOMS: atom_id res chain seq x y z
N PRO A 1 -8.16 7.30 -2.13
CA PRO A 1 -7.03 6.52 -1.56
C PRO A 1 -6.29 5.74 -2.66
N SER A 2 -4.96 5.64 -2.56
CA SER A 2 -4.10 5.02 -3.58
C SER A 2 -4.38 3.53 -3.82
N ASN A 3 -4.77 2.78 -2.79
CA ASN A 3 -5.07 1.34 -2.91
C ASN A 3 -6.21 1.04 -3.91
N LYS A 4 -7.26 1.87 -3.93
CA LYS A 4 -8.35 1.73 -4.90
C LYS A 4 -7.86 1.96 -6.33
N LEU A 5 -6.98 2.94 -6.51
CA LEU A 5 -6.38 3.26 -7.79
C LEU A 5 -5.51 2.09 -8.29
N TYR A 6 -4.61 1.55 -7.46
CA TYR A 6 -3.77 0.43 -7.87
C TYR A 6 -4.59 -0.80 -8.29
N LYS A 7 -5.66 -1.13 -7.55
CA LYS A 7 -6.57 -2.22 -7.92
C LYS A 7 -7.29 -1.97 -9.24
N SER A 8 -7.67 -0.72 -9.55
CA SER A 8 -8.28 -0.37 -10.84
C SER A 8 -7.31 -0.39 -12.03
N LEU A 9 -5.99 -0.41 -11.76
CA LEU A 9 -4.93 -0.44 -12.76
C LEU A 9 -4.33 -1.85 -12.94
N ASP A 10 -5.01 -2.89 -12.46
CA ASP A 10 -4.59 -4.29 -12.50
C ASP A 10 -3.25 -4.57 -11.80
N TYR A 11 -2.90 -3.79 -10.78
CA TYR A 11 -1.82 -4.15 -9.87
C TYR A 11 -2.28 -5.24 -8.91
N GLN A 12 -1.39 -6.20 -8.64
CA GLN A 12 -1.59 -7.30 -7.72
C GLN A 12 -0.99 -6.95 -6.35
N GLU A 13 -1.78 -7.17 -5.29
CA GLU A 13 -1.34 -6.97 -3.90
C GLU A 13 -0.41 -8.13 -3.49
N VAL A 14 0.80 -7.80 -3.04
CA VAL A 14 1.78 -8.79 -2.55
C VAL A 14 1.55 -9.09 -1.08
N GLY A 15 1.24 -8.05 -0.30
CA GLY A 15 1.06 -8.14 1.13
C GLY A 15 1.19 -6.80 1.82
N THR A 16 1.11 -6.85 3.16
CA THR A 16 1.10 -5.68 4.03
C THR A 16 2.19 -5.78 5.08
N ILE A 17 2.95 -4.71 5.29
CA ILE A 17 3.94 -4.60 6.38
C ILE A 17 3.34 -3.68 7.45
N PRO A 18 3.04 -4.19 8.66
CA PRO A 18 2.51 -3.36 9.74
C PRO A 18 3.57 -2.41 10.29
N GLY A 19 3.15 -1.20 10.67
CA GLY A 19 3.98 -0.21 11.33
C GLY A 19 5.21 0.25 10.53
N TYR A 20 5.10 0.28 9.21
CA TYR A 20 6.20 0.63 8.31
C TYR A 20 6.36 2.14 8.14
N ALA A 21 5.26 2.88 8.10
CA ALA A 21 5.27 4.32 7.84
C ALA A 21 4.78 5.10 9.05
N ILE A 22 5.35 6.29 9.29
CA ILE A 22 4.84 7.23 10.28
C ILE A 22 3.90 8.21 9.57
N SER A 23 2.66 8.25 10.01
CA SER A 23 1.65 9.19 9.52
C SER A 23 1.92 10.62 10.03
N PRO A 24 1.31 11.66 9.41
CA PRO A 24 1.50 13.05 9.84
C PRO A 24 1.16 13.33 11.31
N ASN A 25 0.37 12.46 11.94
CA ASN A 25 0.02 12.51 13.36
C ASN A 25 1.00 11.75 14.28
N GLY A 26 2.13 11.27 13.75
CA GLY A 26 3.15 10.52 14.49
C GLY A 26 2.82 9.05 14.76
N LYS A 27 1.68 8.52 14.27
CA LYS A 27 1.32 7.11 14.45
C LYS A 27 1.97 6.22 13.39
N LEU A 28 2.26 4.99 13.79
CA LEU A 28 2.71 3.95 12.87
C LEU A 28 1.52 3.36 12.11
N ASP A 29 1.58 3.45 10.79
CA ASP A 29 0.61 2.87 9.86
C ASP A 29 1.24 1.76 9.02
N ALA A 30 0.38 0.86 8.55
CA ALA A 30 0.76 -0.21 7.65
C ALA A 30 1.03 0.33 6.23
N THR A 31 1.95 -0.31 5.51
CA THR A 31 2.12 -0.12 4.06
C THR A 31 1.70 -1.36 3.31
N VAL A 32 1.13 -1.19 2.12
CA VAL A 32 0.71 -2.29 1.24
C VAL A 32 1.60 -2.27 0.00
N ILE A 33 2.18 -3.42 -0.33
CA ILE A 33 3.05 -3.58 -1.50
C ILE A 33 2.24 -4.13 -2.67
N TYR A 34 2.42 -3.52 -3.83
CA TYR A 34 1.77 -3.90 -5.08
C TYR A 34 2.81 -4.12 -6.18
N TYR A 35 2.50 -4.98 -7.14
CA TYR A 35 3.28 -5.15 -8.38
C TYR A 35 2.37 -5.22 -9.60
N LYS A 36 2.94 -4.99 -10.78
CA LYS A 36 2.30 -5.21 -12.07
C LYS A 36 3.33 -5.77 -13.05
N ASN A 37 3.02 -6.90 -13.65
CA ASN A 37 3.81 -7.43 -14.76
C ASN A 37 3.48 -6.63 -16.02
N ILE A 38 4.50 -6.10 -16.70
CA ILE A 38 4.39 -5.28 -17.92
C ILE A 38 4.70 -6.15 -19.13
#